data_AF-A0A8S3YLF0-F1
#
_entry.id   AF-A0A8S3YLF0-F1
#
_cell.length_a   1.000
_cell.length_b   1.000
_cell.length_c   1.000
_cell.angle_alpha   90.00
_cell.angle_beta   90.00
_cell.angle_gamma   90.00
#
_symmetry.space_group_name_H-M   'P 1'
#
loop_
_entity.id
_entity.type
_entity.pdbx_description
1 polymer ?
#
loop_
_entity_poly.entity_id
_entity_poly.type
_entity_poly.pdbx_seq_one_letter_code
_entity_poly.pdbx_strand_id
1 'polypeptide(L)'
;MEVEAVIAAFLGLENKTHIHVIILTDSESMLRKVKIGMLREAWQASLGRSWVVSILWIVSPGHAGVVGNEQACRLAGSAPLGGEVIHDKAEGVKPFGNKQQNQ
;
A
#
# COMPACT_ATOMS: atom_id res chain seq x y z
N MET A 1 5.21 2.03 -9.94
CA MET A 1 3.85 1.48 -10.12
C MET A 1 3.35 0.76 -8.87
N GLU A 2 4.10 -0.18 -8.28
CA GLU A 2 3.65 -0.92 -7.07
C GLU A 2 3.32 -0.01 -5.88
N VAL A 3 4.16 1.00 -5.64
CA VAL A 3 3.94 2.00 -4.59
C VAL A 3 2.66 2.80 -4.84
N GLU A 4 2.45 3.25 -6.08
CA GLU A 4 1.26 4.01 -6.47
C GLU A 4 -0.01 3.18 -6.32
N ALA A 5 0.05 1.88 -6.62
CA ALA A 5 -1.07 0.98 -6.40
C ALA A 5 -1.46 0.90 -4.91
N VAL A 6 -0.48 0.89 -4.00
CA VAL A 6 -0.74 0.93 -2.56
C VAL A 6 -1.29 2.30 -2.13
N ILE A 7 -0.75 3.40 -2.65
CA ILE A 7 -1.28 4.75 -2.38
C ILE A 7 -2.76 4.81 -2.79
N ALA A 8 -3.08 4.38 -4.01
CA ALA A 8 -4.45 4.36 -4.52
C ALA A 8 -5.36 3.47 -3.66
N ALA A 9 -4.88 2.31 -3.20
CA ALA A 9 -5.62 1.45 -2.29
C ALA A 9 -5.92 2.16 -0.96
N PHE A 10 -4.94 2.85 -0.38
CA PHE A 10 -5.12 3.59 0.88
C PHE A 10 -6.01 4.82 0.74
N LEU A 11 -5.88 5.60 -0.34
CA LEU A 11 -6.81 6.68 -0.65
C LEU A 11 -8.23 6.15 -0.81
N GLY A 12 -8.40 5.00 -1.46
CA GLY A 12 -9.69 4.33 -1.61
C GLY A 12 -10.28 3.78 -0.30
N LEU A 13 -9.51 3.77 0.80
CA LEU A 13 -9.98 3.42 2.15
C LEU A 13 -10.35 4.65 2.98
N GLU A 14 -9.97 5.85 2.55
CA GLU A 14 -10.39 7.08 3.22
C GLU A 14 -11.91 7.14 3.31
N ASN A 15 -12.42 7.51 4.48
CA ASN A 15 -13.86 7.60 4.77
C ASN A 15 -14.63 6.26 4.74
N LYS A 16 -13.96 5.11 4.60
CA LYS A 16 -14.60 3.81 4.78
C LYS A 16 -14.41 3.28 6.20
N THR A 17 -15.40 2.57 6.72
CA THR A 17 -15.41 1.99 8.08
C THR A 17 -14.69 0.65 8.18
N HIS A 18 -13.74 0.37 7.29
CA HIS A 18 -13.00 -0.90 7.31
C HIS A 18 -11.97 -0.87 8.44
N ILE A 19 -12.07 -1.84 9.35
CA ILE A 19 -11.19 -1.95 10.52
C ILE A 19 -9.96 -2.82 10.20
N HIS A 20 -10.14 -3.85 9.39
CA HIS A 20 -9.09 -4.79 9.02
C HIS A 20 -8.98 -4.87 7.50
N VAL A 21 -7.77 -4.65 6.99
CA VAL A 21 -7.48 -4.64 5.55
C VAL A 21 -6.50 -5.75 5.23
N ILE A 22 -6.74 -6.46 4.13
CA ILE A 22 -5.80 -7.44 3.58
C ILE A 22 -5.30 -6.89 2.26
N ILE A 23 -3.98 -6.78 2.11
CA ILE A 23 -3.34 -6.40 0.85
C ILE A 23 -2.63 -7.62 0.29
N LEU A 24 -3.01 -8.02 -0.91
CA LEU A 24 -2.27 -8.98 -1.73
C LEU A 24 -1.32 -8.24 -2.66
N THR A 25 -0.09 -8.72 -2.77
CA THR A 25 0.91 -8.21 -3.72
C THR A 25 1.82 -9.33 -4.20
N ASP A 26 2.27 -9.25 -5.46
CA ASP A 26 3.33 -10.08 -6.01
C ASP A 26 4.73 -9.47 -5.83
N SER A 27 4.81 -8.27 -5.26
CA SER A 27 6.09 -7.60 -4.98
C SER A 27 6.63 -7.96 -3.60
N GLU A 28 7.58 -8.89 -3.60
CA GLU A 28 8.36 -9.15 -2.39
C GLU A 28 9.19 -7.94 -1.94
N SER A 29 9.63 -7.11 -2.90
CA SER A 29 10.42 -5.91 -2.60
C SER A 29 9.60 -4.91 -1.79
N MET A 30 8.30 -4.80 -2.12
CA MET A 30 7.37 -3.96 -1.38
C MET A 30 7.14 -4.51 0.02
N LEU A 31 6.91 -5.82 0.14
CA LEU A 31 6.74 -6.45 1.45
C LEU A 31 7.97 -6.25 2.35
N ARG A 32 9.18 -6.35 1.79
CA ARG A 32 10.42 -6.09 2.54
C ARG A 32 10.46 -4.67 3.12
N LYS A 33 10.12 -3.65 2.32
CA LYS A 33 10.06 -2.25 2.78
C LYS A 33 9.01 -2.05 3.89
N VAL A 34 7.82 -2.65 3.75
CA VAL A 34 6.79 -2.63 4.80
C VAL A 34 7.31 -3.26 6.09
N LYS A 35 7.94 -4.44 6.01
CA LYS A 35 8.45 -5.17 7.17
C LYS A 35 9.49 -4.39 7.97
N ILE A 36 10.34 -3.60 7.30
CA ILE A 36 11.36 -2.77 7.96
C ILE A 36 10.83 -1.40 8.40
N GLY A 37 9.51 -1.20 8.38
CA GLY A 37 8.87 0.04 8.82
C GLY A 37 9.05 1.21 7.86
N MET A 38 9.50 0.97 6.62
CA MET A 38 9.54 1.99 5.56
C MET A 38 8.14 2.19 4.98
N LEU A 39 7.26 2.76 5.81
CA LEU A 39 5.96 3.27 5.40
C LEU A 39 6.16 4.72 4.94
N ARG A 40 5.69 5.05 3.74
CA ARG A 40 5.76 6.41 3.21
C ARG A 40 4.86 7.36 3.99
N GLU A 41 5.21 8.64 4.04
CA GLU A 41 4.37 9.68 4.66
C GLU A 41 2.97 9.74 4.02
N ALA A 42 2.88 9.58 2.70
CA ALA A 42 1.61 9.53 1.97
C ALA A 42 0.67 8.41 2.48
N TRP A 43 1.25 7.27 2.85
CA TRP A 43 0.49 6.14 3.40
C TRP A 43 0.01 6.44 4.81
N GLN A 44 0.87 7.05 5.63
CA GLN A 44 0.51 7.46 6.99
C GLN A 44 -0.62 8.50 7.00
N ALA A 45 -0.55 9.50 6.11
CA ALA A 45 -1.57 10.53 5.99
C ALA A 45 -2.93 9.92 5.57
N SER A 46 -2.92 8.99 4.62
CA SER A 46 -4.14 8.31 4.15
C SER A 46 -4.74 7.43 5.24
N LEU A 47 -3.91 6.61 5.91
CA LEU A 47 -4.36 5.74 7.00
C LEU A 47 -4.85 6.52 8.21
N GLY A 48 -4.24 7.67 8.52
CA GLY A 48 -4.69 8.56 9.60
C GLY A 48 -6.08 9.17 9.36
N ARG A 49 -6.56 9.18 8.11
CA ARG A 49 -7.92 9.60 7.72
C ARG A 49 -8.89 8.42 7.55
N SER A 50 -8.47 7.22 7.90
CA SER A 50 -9.27 5.98 7.80
C SER A 50 -9.60 5.39 9.17
N TRP A 51 -10.51 4.42 9.20
CA TRP A 51 -10.82 3.62 10.40
C TRP A 51 -9.97 2.35 10.53
N VAL A 52 -8.92 2.20 9.70
CA VAL A 52 -8.10 0.99 9.63
C VAL A 52 -7.28 0.84 10.90
N VAL A 53 -7.43 -0.30 11.57
CA VAL A 53 -6.70 -0.69 12.78
C VAL A 53 -5.55 -1.63 12.46
N SER A 54 -5.72 -2.52 11.49
CA SER A 54 -4.65 -3.42 11.06
C SER A 54 -4.67 -3.71 9.57
N ILE A 55 -3.47 -3.94 9.04
CA ILE A 55 -3.24 -4.33 7.65
C ILE A 55 -2.46 -5.64 7.65
N LEU A 56 -3.03 -6.68 7.06
CA LEU A 56 -2.35 -7.94 6.79
C LEU A 56 -1.81 -7.90 5.36
N TRP A 57 -0.51 -8.14 5.21
CA TRP A 57 0.15 -8.21 3.92
C TRP A 57 0.40 -9.67 3.53
N ILE A 58 -0.06 -10.06 2.35
CA ILE A 58 0.09 -11.41 1.81
C ILE A 58 0.83 -11.33 0.48
N VAL A 59 1.88 -12.13 0.34
CA VAL A 59 2.54 -12.31 -0.95
C VAL A 59 1.80 -13.38 -1.75
N SER A 60 1.44 -13.02 -2.98
CA SER A 60 0.86 -13.92 -3.96
C SER A 60 1.79 -13.96 -5.17
N PRO A 61 2.32 -15.12 -5.57
CA PRO A 61 3.20 -15.17 -6.73
C PRO A 61 2.48 -14.65 -7.98
N GLY A 62 3.18 -13.84 -8.78
CA GLY A 62 2.64 -13.36 -10.05
C GLY A 62 2.27 -14.54 -10.96
N HIS A 63 1.17 -14.42 -11.70
CA HIS A 63 0.69 -15.42 -12.65
C HIS A 63 0.37 -16.80 -12.05
N ALA A 64 0.09 -16.87 -10.73
CA ALA A 64 -0.24 -18.12 -10.04
C ALA A 64 -1.73 -18.50 -10.09
N GLY A 65 -2.56 -17.88 -10.93
CA GLY A 65 -3.99 -18.16 -10.98
C GLY A 65 -4.82 -17.43 -9.92
N VAL A 66 -4.23 -16.52 -9.13
CA VAL A 66 -4.96 -15.75 -8.12
C VAL A 66 -5.76 -14.65 -8.82
N VAL A 67 -7.06 -14.89 -9.00
CA VAL A 67 -7.98 -14.05 -9.80
C VAL A 67 -7.84 -12.55 -9.49
N GLY A 68 -7.82 -12.17 -8.21
CA GLY A 68 -7.69 -10.76 -7.83
C GLY A 68 -6.34 -10.14 -8.20
N ASN A 69 -5.25 -10.91 -8.10
CA ASN A 69 -3.93 -10.47 -8.50
C ASN A 69 -3.84 -10.32 -10.03
N GLU A 70 -4.36 -11.29 -10.79
CA GLU A 70 -4.37 -11.24 -12.25
C GLU A 70 -5.21 -10.07 -12.79
N GLN A 71 -6.34 -9.79 -12.14
CA GLN A 71 -7.13 -8.60 -12.43
C GLN A 71 -6.33 -7.32 -12.18
N ALA A 72 -5.62 -7.24 -11.04
CA ALA A 72 -4.76 -6.10 -10.74
C ALA A 72 -3.63 -5.93 -11.78
N CYS A 73 -2.97 -7.03 -12.18
CA CYS A 73 -1.97 -7.00 -13.26
C CYS A 73 -2.55 -6.52 -14.59
N ARG A 74 -3.76 -6.98 -14.96
CA ARG A 74 -4.43 -6.56 -16.19
C ARG A 74 -4.79 -5.08 -16.15
N LEU A 75 -5.33 -4.60 -15.03
CA LEU A 75 -5.65 -3.19 -14.83
C LEU A 75 -4.40 -2.32 -14.93
N ALA A 76 -3.31 -2.71 -14.26
CA ALA A 76 -2.03 -2.02 -14.33
C ALA A 76 -1.46 -2.02 -15.75
N GLY A 77 -1.53 -3.14 -16.48
CA GLY A 77 -1.07 -3.26 -17.86
C GLY A 77 -1.91 -2.48 -18.87
N SER A 78 -3.16 -2.15 -18.53
CA SER A 78 -4.06 -1.34 -19.37
C SER A 78 -4.05 0.16 -19.05
N ALA A 79 -3.38 0.56 -17.96
CA ALA A 79 -3.34 1.96 -17.56
C ALA A 79 -2.56 2.79 -18.60
N PRO A 80 -3.02 4.03 -18.91
CA PRO A 80 -2.29 4.92 -19.82
C PRO A 80 -0.87 5.15 -19.31
N LEU A 81 0.13 5.05 -20.18
CA LEU A 81 1.54 5.33 -19.86
C LEU A 81 1.85 6.83 -19.64
N GLY A 82 0.82 7.64 -19.38
CA GLY A 82 0.92 9.10 -19.23
C GLY A 82 1.22 9.49 -17.79
N GLY A 83 2.50 9.54 -17.44
CA GLY A 83 2.96 10.07 -16.15
C GLY A 83 4.46 10.29 -16.14
N GLU A 84 4.90 11.35 -15.47
CA GLU A 84 6.32 11.57 -15.19
C GLU A 84 6.85 10.38 -14.38
N VAL A 85 8.02 9.84 -14.77
CA VAL A 85 8.66 8.77 -14.00
C VAL A 85 9.19 9.38 -12.70
N ILE A 86 8.37 9.38 -11.66
CA ILE A 86 8.79 9.78 -10.33
C ILE A 86 9.70 8.68 -9.80
N HIS A 87 11.01 8.89 -9.93
CA HIS A 87 12.00 8.09 -9.23
C HIS A 87 11.75 8.25 -7.72
N ASP A 88 11.73 7.12 -7.03
CA ASP A 88 11.61 7.03 -5.57
C ASP A 88 12.81 7.72 -4.90
N LYS A 89 12.80 9.07 -4.85
CA LYS A 89 13.67 9.81 -3.94
C LYS A 89 13.20 9.44 -2.55
N ALA A 90 14.16 9.08 -1.70
CA ALA A 90 13.95 8.66 -0.32
C ALA A 90 13.29 9.80 0.49
N GLU A 91 11.99 10.00 0.33
CA GLU A 91 11.23 10.93 1.12
C GLU A 91 10.94 10.30 2.49
N GLY A 92 11.44 10.98 3.53
CA GLY A 92 10.95 10.98 4.91
C GLY A 92 10.39 9.66 5.43
N VAL A 93 11.23 8.64 5.61
CA VAL A 93 10.84 7.42 6.32
C VAL A 93 10.63 7.77 7.79
N LYS A 94 9.39 7.71 8.28
CA LYS A 94 9.07 7.81 9.71
C LYS A 94 8.61 6.46 10.24
N PRO A 95 9.19 5.96 11.35
CA PRO A 95 8.75 4.72 11.97
C PRO A 95 7.30 4.84 12.48
N PHE A 96 6.54 3.74 12.35
CA PHE A 96 5.15 3.64 12.80
C PHE A 96 5.09 3.17 14.26
N GLY A 97 4.48 3.97 15.15
CA GLY A 97 4.29 3.71 16.59
C GLY A 97 5.19 4.59 17.47
N ASN A 98 4.73 5.26 18.52
CA ASN A 98 3.62 4.99 19.44
C ASN A 98 2.60 6.15 19.47
N LYS A 99 1.31 5.81 19.44
CA LYS A 99 0.27 6.71 19.97
C LYS A 99 0.62 6.94 21.45
N GLN A 100 0.98 8.17 21.81
CA GLN A 100 1.04 8.55 23.22
C GLN A 100 -0.35 8.36 23.80
N GLN A 101 -0.49 7.40 24.71
CA GLN A 101 -1.61 7.38 25.64
C GLN A 101 -1.39 8.56 26.57
N ASN A 102 -2.09 9.66 26.29
CA ASN A 102 -2.23 10.73 27.27
C ASN A 102 -3.12 10.20 28.41
N GLN A 103 -2.51 9.98 29.57
CA GLN A 103 -3.17 10.10 30.87
C GLN A 103 -2.61 11.36 31.54
#